data_AF-F0QBP0-F1
#
_entry.id   AF-F0QBP0-F1
#
_cell.length_a   1.000
_cell.length_b   1.000
_cell.length_c   1.000
_cell.angle_alpha   90.00
_cell.angle_beta   90.00
_cell.angle_gamma   90.00
#
_symmetry.space_group_name_H-M   'P 1'
#
loop_
_entity.id
_entity.type
_entity.pdbx_description
1 polymer ?
#
loop_
_entity_poly.entity_id
_entity_poly.type
_entity_poly.pdbx_seq_one_letter_code
_entity_poly.pdbx_strand_id
1 'polypeptide(L)'
;MSMGSACMMVLLAMASLAGCAGTTHTDVLQVRIPVPVACQEPVPERPSMPTEALRPGASLDDFARAAMAEIERREGYEGRLAAALEACRMPFVAVPGAAPSPAPRPDA
;
A
#
# COMPACT_ATOMS: atom_id res chain seq x y z
N MET A 1 -25.50 -40.02 -55.48
CA MET A 1 -24.36 -39.88 -54.54
C MET A 1 -23.56 -38.59 -54.72
N SER A 2 -23.51 -37.95 -55.90
CA SER A 2 -22.74 -36.70 -56.11
C SER A 2 -23.33 -35.46 -55.40
N MET A 3 -24.65 -35.38 -55.25
CA MET A 3 -25.33 -34.20 -54.70
C MET A 3 -25.16 -34.04 -53.18
N GLY A 4 -25.03 -35.15 -52.45
CA GLY A 4 -24.83 -35.15 -50.99
C GLY A 4 -23.42 -34.72 -50.57
N SER A 5 -22.40 -35.09 -51.35
CA SER A 5 -21.00 -34.72 -51.08
C SER A 5 -20.74 -33.22 -51.26
N ALA A 6 -21.34 -32.60 -52.28
CA ALA A 6 -21.27 -31.15 -52.49
C ALA A 6 -21.92 -30.37 -51.33
N CYS A 7 -23.08 -30.84 -50.85
CA CYS A 7 -23.77 -30.22 -49.72
C CYS A 7 -22.93 -30.28 -48.44
N MET A 8 -22.29 -31.43 -48.17
CA MET A 8 -21.42 -31.60 -47.00
C MET A 8 -20.17 -30.71 -47.05
N MET A 9 -19.55 -30.53 -48.21
CA MET A 9 -18.41 -29.61 -48.37
C MET A 9 -18.82 -28.15 -48.17
N VAL A 10 -19.99 -27.75 -48.66
CA VAL A 10 -20.52 -26.39 -48.44
C VAL A 10 -20.78 -26.14 -46.95
N LEU A 11 -21.37 -27.11 -46.24
CA LEU A 11 -21.63 -26.99 -44.81
C LEU A 11 -20.33 -26.89 -43.98
N LEU A 12 -19.31 -27.69 -44.31
CA LEU A 12 -18.01 -27.61 -43.66
C LEU A 12 -17.32 -26.26 -43.90
N ALA A 13 -17.39 -25.75 -45.14
CA ALA A 13 -16.84 -24.45 -45.49
C ALA A 13 -17.52 -23.34 -44.67
N MET A 14 -18.86 -23.30 -44.64
CA MET A 14 -19.61 -22.30 -43.88
C MET A 14 -19.31 -22.36 -42.38
N ALA A 15 -19.17 -23.56 -41.80
CA ALA A 15 -18.80 -23.74 -40.40
C ALA A 15 -17.39 -23.21 -40.09
N SER A 16 -16.43 -23.40 -41.00
CA SER A 16 -15.07 -22.88 -40.83
C SER A 16 -14.99 -21.34 -40.89
N LEU A 17 -15.83 -20.70 -41.70
CA LEU A 17 -15.88 -19.23 -41.78
C LEU A 17 -16.51 -18.59 -40.53
N ALA A 18 -17.43 -19.28 -39.84
CA ALA A 18 -18.07 -18.77 -38.63
C ALA A 18 -17.07 -18.59 -37.46
N GLY A 19 -16.01 -19.40 -37.39
CA GLY A 19 -14.94 -19.26 -36.40
C GLY A 19 -14.06 -18.02 -36.61
N CYS A 20 -13.96 -17.53 -37.85
CA CYS A 20 -13.13 -16.36 -38.19
C CYS A 20 -13.80 -15.03 -37.82
N ALA A 21 -15.14 -14.99 -37.82
CA ALA A 21 -15.92 -13.82 -37.37
C ALA A 21 -16.17 -13.80 -35.85
N GLY A 22 -15.85 -14.91 -35.15
CA GLY A 22 -16.06 -15.10 -33.71
C GLY A 22 -14.94 -14.56 -32.82
N THR A 23 -14.17 -13.56 -33.27
CA THR A 23 -13.21 -12.88 -32.40
C THR A 23 -13.97 -12.06 -31.37
N THR A 24 -14.11 -12.58 -30.16
CA THR A 24 -14.66 -11.85 -29.03
C THR A 24 -13.75 -10.67 -28.71
N HIS A 25 -14.24 -9.45 -28.96
CA HIS A 25 -13.55 -8.24 -28.52
C HIS A 25 -13.60 -8.22 -26.99
N THR A 26 -12.46 -8.44 -26.36
CA THR A 26 -12.32 -8.28 -24.91
C THR A 26 -12.01 -6.81 -24.62
N ASP A 27 -13.03 -6.06 -24.22
CA ASP A 27 -12.84 -4.71 -23.72
C ASP A 27 -12.01 -4.77 -22.44
N VAL A 28 -10.74 -4.37 -22.52
CA VAL A 28 -9.87 -4.24 -21.34
C VAL A 28 -10.28 -2.97 -20.59
N LEU A 29 -11.16 -3.12 -19.60
CA LEU A 29 -11.55 -2.02 -18.73
C LEU A 29 -10.41 -1.66 -17.78
N GLN A 30 -9.89 -0.44 -17.92
CA GLN A 30 -8.91 0.13 -16.98
C GLN A 30 -9.63 0.56 -15.69
N VAL A 31 -9.44 -0.20 -14.61
CA VAL A 31 -10.00 0.12 -13.29
C VAL A 31 -8.91 0.71 -12.40
N ARG A 32 -9.15 1.91 -11.86
CA ARG A 32 -8.26 2.52 -10.85
C ARG A 32 -8.66 2.03 -9.47
N ILE A 33 -7.90 1.08 -8.94
CA ILE A 33 -8.07 0.58 -7.57
C ILE A 33 -7.01 1.25 -6.69
N PRO A 34 -7.39 1.78 -5.51
CA PRO A 34 -6.43 2.29 -4.56
C PRO A 34 -5.51 1.18 -4.07
N VAL A 35 -4.20 1.31 -4.32
CA VAL A 35 -3.18 0.38 -3.83
C VAL A 35 -2.65 0.92 -2.50
N PRO A 36 -2.68 0.13 -1.40
CA PRO A 36 -2.04 0.52 -0.16
C PRO A 36 -0.54 0.73 -0.38
N VAL A 37 -0.05 1.93 -0.06
CA VAL A 37 1.39 2.23 -0.06
C VAL A 37 1.90 2.31 1.37
N ALA A 38 3.20 2.06 1.56
CA ALA A 38 3.84 2.27 2.85
C ALA A 38 3.71 3.74 3.28
N CYS A 39 3.50 3.98 4.57
CA CYS A 39 3.53 5.32 5.11
C CYS A 39 4.95 5.89 5.01
N GLN A 40 5.05 7.15 4.60
CA GLN A 40 6.34 7.85 4.45
C GLN A 40 6.69 8.73 5.64
N GLU A 41 5.84 8.76 6.66
CA GLU A 41 6.08 9.53 7.87
C GLU A 41 7.27 8.93 8.64
N PRO A 42 8.31 9.73 8.97
CA PRO A 42 9.44 9.24 9.75
C PRO A 42 9.02 8.93 11.19
N VAL A 43 9.69 7.94 11.80
CA VAL A 43 9.52 7.69 13.23
C VAL A 43 10.16 8.85 14.00
N PRO A 44 9.41 9.55 14.89
CA PRO A 44 9.97 10.60 15.71
C PRO A 44 11.14 10.10 16.56
N GLU A 45 12.19 10.92 16.71
CA GLU A 45 13.34 10.56 17.53
C GLU A 45 12.94 10.43 19.01
N ARG A 46 13.34 9.31 19.63
CA ARG A 46 13.16 9.08 21.06
C ARG A 46 14.05 10.05 21.83
N PRO A 47 13.48 10.90 22.71
CA PRO A 47 14.29 11.81 23.50
C PRO A 47 15.08 11.03 24.57
N SER A 48 16.21 11.57 25.03
CA SER A 48 16.93 11.01 26.18
C SER A 48 16.03 10.97 27.40
N MET A 49 15.95 9.86 28.13
CA MET A 49 15.04 9.77 29.26
C MET A 49 15.76 10.11 30.57
N PRO A 50 15.21 11.02 31.42
CA PRO A 50 15.91 11.47 32.63
C PRO A 50 16.33 10.33 33.57
N THR A 51 15.57 9.25 33.68
CA THR A 51 15.95 8.11 34.53
C THR A 51 17.14 7.32 33.99
N GLU A 52 17.39 7.33 32.66
CA GLU A 52 18.55 6.67 32.04
C GLU A 52 19.88 7.32 32.41
N ALA A 53 19.86 8.59 32.80
CA ALA A 53 21.04 9.35 33.21
C ALA A 53 21.37 9.23 34.70
N LEU A 54 20.55 8.52 35.50
CA LEU A 54 20.78 8.37 36.93
C LEU A 54 21.97 7.47 37.22
N ARG A 55 22.78 7.86 38.21
CA ARG A 55 23.88 7.02 38.70
C ARG A 55 23.31 5.87 39.56
N PRO A 56 23.99 4.71 39.60
CA PRO A 56 23.68 3.67 40.57
C PRO A 56 23.70 4.24 42.01
N GLY A 57 22.69 3.88 42.81
CA GLY A 57 22.57 4.37 44.19
C GLY A 57 22.00 5.79 44.32
N ALA A 58 21.40 6.35 43.27
CA ALA A 58 20.65 7.60 43.37
C ALA A 58 19.60 7.53 44.50
N SER A 59 19.40 8.67 45.18
CA SER A 59 18.39 8.77 46.24
C SER A 59 16.98 8.58 45.69
N LEU A 60 16.03 8.19 46.56
CA LEU A 60 14.62 8.11 46.17
C LEU A 60 14.09 9.45 45.66
N ASP A 61 14.51 10.56 46.26
CA ASP A 61 14.08 11.90 45.85
C ASP A 61 14.62 12.28 44.47
N ASP A 62 15.86 11.92 44.15
CA ASP A 62 16.44 12.14 42.82
C ASP A 62 15.77 11.26 41.76
N PHE A 63 15.47 10.00 42.10
CA PHE A 63 14.71 9.12 41.23
C PHE A 63 13.30 9.67 40.97
N ALA A 64 12.57 10.06 42.02
CA ALA A 64 11.22 10.60 41.90
C ALA A 64 11.20 11.87 41.02
N ARG A 65 12.17 12.78 41.21
CA ARG A 65 12.32 13.98 40.38
C ARG A 65 12.57 13.62 38.90
N ALA A 66 13.47 12.69 38.63
CA ALA A 66 13.76 12.24 37.27
C ALA A 66 12.56 11.53 36.62
N ALA A 67 11.87 10.66 37.36
CA ALA A 67 10.71 9.93 36.87
C ALA A 67 9.54 10.87 36.53
N MET A 68 9.26 11.88 37.37
CA MET A 68 8.23 12.88 37.07
C MET A 68 8.57 13.68 35.80
N ALA A 69 9.82 14.10 35.63
CA ALA A 69 10.26 14.77 34.40
C ALA A 69 10.20 13.85 33.17
N GLU A 70 10.38 12.54 33.37
CA GLU A 70 10.26 11.54 32.31
C GLU A 70 8.82 11.29 31.89
N ILE A 71 7.85 11.30 32.82
CA ILE A 71 6.43 11.15 32.50
C ILE A 71 6.02 12.22 31.47
N GLU A 72 6.27 13.49 31.76
CA GLU A 72 5.98 14.61 30.86
C GLU A 72 6.68 14.45 29.49
N ARG A 73 7.92 13.98 29.51
CA ARG A 73 8.70 13.73 28.28
C ARG A 73 8.12 12.58 27.46
N ARG A 74 7.65 11.51 28.10
CA ARG A 74 6.99 10.38 27.46
C ARG A 74 5.66 10.80 26.88
N GLU A 75 4.85 11.57 27.60
CA GLU A 75 3.57 12.10 27.09
C GLU A 75 3.79 12.96 25.84
N GLY A 76 4.80 13.84 25.86
CA GLY A 76 5.16 14.61 24.66
C GLY A 76 5.63 13.74 23.49
N TYR A 77 6.37 12.66 23.76
CA TYR A 77 6.79 11.70 22.73
C TYR A 77 5.62 10.87 22.18
N GLU A 78 4.72 10.42 23.05
CA GLU A 78 3.48 9.72 22.69
C GLU A 78 2.60 10.62 21.82
N GLY A 79 2.51 11.92 22.12
CA GLY A 79 1.84 12.90 21.27
C GLY A 79 2.45 13.01 19.87
N ARG A 80 3.79 13.05 19.76
CA ARG A 80 4.47 13.04 18.45
C ARG A 80 4.25 11.75 17.68
N LEU A 81 4.26 10.60 18.35
CA LEU A 81 3.96 9.31 17.74
C LEU A 81 2.52 9.23 17.23
N ALA A 82 1.56 9.73 18.01
CA ALA A 82 0.17 9.79 17.61
C ALA A 82 -0.03 10.68 16.38
N ALA A 83 0.63 11.85 16.34
CA ALA A 83 0.59 12.75 15.19
C ALA A 83 1.16 12.10 13.92
N ALA A 84 2.30 11.41 14.04
CA ALA A 84 2.90 10.68 12.92
C ALA A 84 1.97 9.57 12.40
N LEU A 85 1.35 8.82 13.30
CA LEU A 85 0.38 7.78 12.95
C LEU A 85 -0.87 8.35 12.27
N GLU A 86 -1.35 9.51 12.72
CA GLU A 86 -2.51 10.16 12.11
C GLU A 86 -2.18 10.64 10.69
N ALA A 87 -1.00 11.20 10.47
CA ALA A 87 -0.51 11.55 9.14
C ALA A 87 -0.49 10.34 8.19
N CYS A 88 -0.12 9.15 8.69
CA CYS A 88 -0.17 7.90 7.93
C CYS A 88 -1.58 7.41 7.60
N ARG A 89 -2.56 7.70 8.46
CA ARG A 89 -3.95 7.23 8.32
C ARG A 89 -4.80 8.12 7.44
N MET A 90 -4.40 9.38 7.24
CA MET A 90 -5.14 10.29 6.38
C MET A 90 -5.29 9.66 4.98
N PRO A 91 -6.51 9.65 4.42
CA PRO A 91 -6.72 9.12 3.08
C PRO A 91 -5.82 9.91 2.14
N PHE A 92 -5.01 9.19 1.34
CA PHE A 92 -4.26 9.83 0.28
C PHE A 92 -5.25 10.56 -0.62
N VAL A 93 -5.19 11.88 -0.65
CA VAL A 93 -5.90 12.64 -1.68
C VAL A 93 -5.14 12.33 -2.95
N ALA A 94 -5.76 11.61 -3.89
CA ALA A 94 -5.17 11.43 -5.21
C ALA A 94 -4.91 12.83 -5.80
N VAL A 95 -3.65 13.22 -5.89
CA VAL A 95 -3.27 14.48 -6.55
C VAL A 95 -3.64 14.31 -8.03
N PRO A 96 -4.52 15.15 -8.59
CA PRO A 96 -4.87 15.07 -10.01
C PRO A 96 -3.60 15.26 -10.85
N GLY A 97 -3.23 14.25 -11.64
CA GLY A 97 -2.04 14.27 -12.48
C GLY A 97 -0.76 13.71 -11.85
N ALA A 98 -0.80 13.16 -10.64
CA ALA A 98 0.33 12.40 -10.11
C ALA A 98 0.56 11.14 -10.98
N ALA A 99 1.76 11.06 -11.57
CA ALA A 99 2.18 9.89 -12.33
C ALA A 99 2.17 8.66 -11.40
N PRO A 100 1.76 7.48 -11.90
CA PRO A 100 1.82 6.27 -11.11
C PRO A 100 3.26 6.03 -10.65
N SER A 101 3.42 5.67 -9.38
CA SER A 101 4.71 5.24 -8.85
C SER A 101 5.21 4.05 -9.71
N PRO A 102 6.49 4.02 -10.12
CA PRO A 102 7.01 2.90 -10.88
C PRO A 102 6.84 1.61 -10.09
N ALA A 103 6.39 0.55 -10.78
CA ALA A 103 6.24 -0.76 -10.16
C ALA A 103 7.59 -1.19 -9.52
N PRO A 104 7.54 -1.86 -8.35
CA PRO A 104 8.75 -2.44 -7.77
C PRO A 104 9.38 -3.40 -8.79
N ARG A 105 10.69 -3.25 -9.01
CA ARG A 105 11.44 -4.19 -9.86
C ARG A 105 11.52 -5.53 -9.13
N PRO A 106 11.35 -6.66 -9.81
CA PRO A 106 11.39 -7.98 -9.19
C PRO A 106 12.76 -8.35 -8.58
N ASP A 107 13.80 -7.54 -8.82
CA ASP A 107 15.21 -7.89 -8.55
C ASP A 107 15.88 -6.97 -7.50
N ALA A 108 15.12 -6.29 -6.63
CA ALA A 108 15.65 -5.43 -5.56
C ALA A 108 15.41 -6.00 -4.16
#